data_AF-Q4CZR9-F1
#
_entry.id   AF-Q4CZR9-F1
#
_cell.length_a   1.000
_cell.length_b   1.000
_cell.length_c   1.000
_cell.angle_alpha   90.00
_cell.angle_beta   90.00
_cell.angle_gamma   90.00
#
_symmetry.space_group_name_H-M   'P 1'
#
loop_
_entity.id
_entity.type
_entity.pdbx_description
1 polymer ?
#
loop_
_entity_poly.entity_id
_entity_poly.type
_entity_poly.pdbx_seq_one_letter_code
_entity_poly.pdbx_strand_id
1 'polypeptide(L)'
;MKEEGKEATCTLNANARHVVDGISALLKPALGVEHIARSVLLQQQRLLREIESLNDELENNRTHFETLNEAQREKLDIISAKIARCRSSAALLFRRLSEIKERLLRVHDVILQRRLKKPLEKVAPGEEPVTTPSEQGNVAVVLFATEEVEASSQLNRHPEDVDNQHDEAVLPAEGEAHDE
;
A
#
# COMPACT_ATOMS: atom_id res chain seq x y z
N MET A 1 -80.76 -77.10 18.43
CA MET A 1 -81.19 -75.90 19.18
C MET A 1 -80.16 -74.81 18.90
N LYS A 2 -80.58 -73.66 18.39
CA LYS A 2 -79.70 -72.53 18.05
C LYS A 2 -79.33 -71.81 19.35
N GLU A 3 -78.07 -71.87 19.76
CA GLU A 3 -77.53 -70.95 20.76
C GLU A 3 -77.16 -69.65 20.05
N GLU A 4 -77.99 -68.63 20.23
CA GLU A 4 -77.69 -67.26 19.83
C GLU A 4 -76.56 -66.74 20.71
N GLY A 5 -75.36 -66.66 20.14
CA GLY A 5 -74.21 -66.00 20.73
C GLY A 5 -74.51 -64.52 20.96
N LYS A 6 -74.90 -64.19 22.19
CA LYS A 6 -74.98 -62.81 22.66
C LYS A 6 -73.56 -62.27 22.70
N GLU A 7 -73.19 -61.47 21.70
CA GLU A 7 -72.04 -60.58 21.77
C GLU A 7 -72.19 -59.72 23.02
N ALA A 8 -71.47 -60.10 24.08
CA ALA A 8 -71.33 -59.30 25.27
C ALA A 8 -70.56 -58.04 24.85
N THR A 9 -71.31 -57.01 24.49
CA THR A 9 -70.82 -55.65 24.33
C THR A 9 -70.28 -55.24 25.70
N CYS A 10 -68.97 -55.40 25.90
CA CYS A 10 -68.26 -54.91 27.06
C CYS A 10 -68.43 -53.38 27.08
N THR A 11 -69.46 -52.91 27.77
CA THR A 11 -69.65 -51.49 28.04
C THR A 11 -68.53 -51.07 28.96
N LEU A 12 -67.65 -50.22 28.44
CA LEU A 12 -66.48 -49.73 29.14
C LEU A 12 -66.97 -48.98 30.39
N ASN A 13 -66.75 -49.58 31.57
CA ASN A 13 -67.14 -49.04 32.85
C ASN A 13 -66.67 -47.57 32.95
N ALA A 14 -67.53 -46.63 33.33
CA ALA A 14 -67.21 -45.21 33.42
C ALA A 14 -65.93 -44.94 34.23
N ASN A 15 -65.64 -45.79 35.23
CA ASN A 15 -64.39 -45.72 36.00
C ASN A 15 -63.15 -45.98 35.14
N ALA A 16 -63.21 -46.91 34.19
CA ALA A 16 -62.09 -47.18 33.28
C ALA A 16 -61.81 -45.97 32.37
N ARG A 17 -62.86 -45.27 31.91
CA ARG A 17 -62.71 -44.05 31.11
C ARG A 17 -62.01 -42.94 31.91
N HIS A 18 -62.42 -42.71 33.15
CA HIS A 18 -61.76 -41.73 34.02
C HIS A 18 -60.29 -42.06 34.29
N VAL A 19 -59.93 -43.34 34.44
CA VAL A 19 -58.53 -43.76 34.61
C VAL A 19 -57.72 -43.50 33.35
N VAL A 20 -58.25 -43.83 32.16
CA VAL A 20 -57.59 -43.56 30.87
C VAL A 20 -57.41 -42.05 30.66
N ASP A 21 -58.42 -41.24 30.97
CA ASP A 21 -58.34 -39.78 30.87
C ASP A 21 -57.31 -39.20 31.85
N GLY A 22 -57.26 -39.72 33.08
CA GLY A 22 -56.27 -39.33 34.09
C GLY A 22 -54.83 -39.67 33.69
N ILE A 23 -54.59 -40.89 33.16
CA ILE A 23 -53.28 -41.29 32.64
C ILE A 23 -52.90 -40.41 31.44
N SER A 24 -53.83 -40.16 30.53
CA SER A 24 -53.60 -39.29 29.36
C SER A 24 -53.26 -37.87 29.78
N ALA A 25 -53.95 -37.34 30.80
CA ALA A 25 -53.66 -36.01 31.35
C ALA A 25 -52.27 -35.94 32.00
N LEU A 26 -51.84 -36.99 32.70
CA LEU A 26 -50.49 -37.08 33.29
C LEU A 26 -49.38 -37.20 32.23
N LEU A 27 -49.66 -37.86 31.09
CA LEU A 27 -48.69 -38.05 30.00
C LEU A 27 -48.62 -36.84 29.04
N LYS A 28 -49.67 -36.03 28.94
CA LYS A 28 -49.73 -34.88 28.03
C LYS A 28 -48.55 -33.89 28.20
N PRO A 29 -48.11 -33.52 29.42
CA PRO A 29 -46.90 -32.72 29.61
C PRO A 29 -45.63 -33.41 29.09
N ALA A 30 -45.50 -34.73 29.27
CA ALA A 30 -44.33 -35.48 28.81
C ALA A 30 -44.20 -35.46 27.27
N LEU A 31 -45.33 -35.62 26.57
CA LEU A 31 -45.38 -35.45 25.10
C LEU A 31 -45.02 -34.02 24.68
N GLY A 32 -45.45 -33.01 25.45
CA GLY A 32 -45.07 -31.62 25.22
C GLY A 32 -43.57 -31.39 25.35
N VAL A 33 -42.94 -31.96 26.39
CA VAL A 33 -41.49 -31.91 26.61
C VAL A 33 -40.73 -32.61 25.49
N GLU A 34 -41.21 -33.76 25.01
CA GLU A 34 -40.60 -34.46 23.86
C GLU A 34 -40.62 -33.59 22.59
N HIS A 35 -41.75 -32.95 22.27
CA HIS A 35 -41.86 -32.04 21.13
C HIS A 35 -40.91 -30.85 21.25
N ILE A 36 -40.81 -30.24 22.44
CA ILE A 36 -39.89 -29.13 22.70
C ILE A 36 -38.45 -29.61 22.53
N ALA A 37 -38.08 -30.74 23.13
CA ALA A 37 -36.73 -31.30 23.03
C ALA A 37 -36.34 -31.58 21.57
N ARG A 38 -37.25 -32.15 20.77
CA ARG A 38 -37.03 -32.38 19.35
C ARG A 38 -36.88 -31.07 18.56
N SER A 39 -37.68 -30.06 18.88
CA SER A 39 -37.57 -28.74 18.26
C SER A 39 -36.24 -28.07 18.57
N VAL A 40 -35.80 -28.09 19.84
CA VAL A 40 -34.50 -27.55 20.28
C VAL A 40 -33.35 -28.28 19.59
N LEU A 41 -33.40 -29.61 19.50
CA LEU A 41 -32.37 -30.40 18.82
C LEU A 41 -32.26 -30.03 17.34
N LEU A 42 -33.39 -29.86 16.64
CA LEU A 42 -33.38 -29.42 15.23
C LEU A 42 -32.83 -28.01 15.08
N GLN A 43 -33.15 -27.10 15.99
CA GLN A 43 -32.61 -25.75 16.01
C GLN A 43 -31.10 -25.75 16.28
N GLN A 44 -30.62 -26.56 17.22
CA GLN A 44 -29.19 -26.74 17.49
C GLN A 44 -28.44 -27.28 16.28
N GLN A 45 -28.98 -28.28 15.59
CA GLN A 45 -28.37 -28.81 14.36
C GLN A 45 -28.31 -27.77 13.24
N ARG A 46 -29.37 -26.95 13.10
CA ARG A 46 -29.36 -25.86 12.12
C ARG A 46 -28.30 -24.81 12.48
N LEU A 47 -28.26 -24.39 13.73
CA LEU A 47 -27.29 -23.40 14.21
C LEU A 47 -25.85 -23.89 14.02
N LEU A 48 -25.56 -25.17 14.31
CA LEU A 48 -24.23 -25.75 14.08
C LEU A 48 -23.81 -25.65 12.62
N ARG A 49 -24.69 -25.98 11.67
CA ARG A 49 -24.38 -25.83 10.24
C ARG A 49 -24.16 -24.37 9.83
N GLU A 50 -24.94 -23.45 10.39
CA GLU A 50 -24.76 -22.01 10.13
C GLU A 50 -23.41 -21.52 10.68
N ILE A 51 -22.99 -21.99 11.86
CA ILE A 51 -21.68 -21.68 12.45
C ILE A 51 -20.55 -22.26 11.59
N GLU A 52 -20.65 -23.53 11.17
CA GLU A 52 -19.67 -24.17 10.29
C GLU A 52 -19.52 -23.41 8.96
N SER A 53 -20.65 -23.07 8.32
CA SER A 53 -20.65 -22.29 7.08
C SER A 53 -20.02 -20.90 7.26
N LEU A 54 -20.31 -20.21 8.36
CA LEU A 54 -19.70 -18.90 8.66
C LEU A 54 -18.21 -19.01 8.95
N ASN A 55 -17.78 -20.10 9.59
CA ASN A 55 -16.38 -20.35 9.86
C ASN A 55 -15.60 -20.61 8.56
N ASP A 56 -16.17 -21.38 7.64
CA ASP A 56 -15.57 -21.62 6.32
C ASP A 56 -15.48 -20.32 5.50
N GLU A 57 -16.53 -19.48 5.54
CA GLU A 57 -16.53 -18.17 4.89
C GLU A 57 -15.48 -17.24 5.51
N LEU A 58 -15.33 -17.25 6.83
CA LEU A 58 -14.32 -16.47 7.54
C LEU A 58 -12.90 -16.89 7.14
N GLU A 59 -12.64 -18.20 7.06
CA GLU A 59 -11.33 -18.72 6.67
C GLU A 59 -11.02 -18.41 5.20
N ASN A 60 -12.01 -18.54 4.31
CA ASN A 60 -11.87 -18.13 2.90
C ASN A 60 -11.59 -16.63 2.76
N ASN A 61 -12.29 -15.79 3.53
CA ASN A 61 -12.04 -14.35 3.52
C ASN A 61 -10.65 -14.02 4.08
N ARG A 62 -10.22 -14.70 5.14
CA ARG A 62 -8.90 -14.52 5.72
C ARG A 62 -7.79 -14.83 4.71
N THR A 63 -7.85 -16.00 4.07
CA THR A 63 -6.87 -16.41 3.06
C THR A 63 -6.86 -15.45 1.86
N HIS A 64 -8.03 -14.96 1.45
CA HIS A 64 -8.15 -13.93 0.43
C HIS A 64 -7.43 -12.63 0.84
N PHE A 65 -7.65 -12.14 2.05
CA PHE A 65 -6.99 -10.92 2.55
C PHE A 65 -5.48 -11.10 2.74
N GLU A 66 -5.02 -12.26 3.19
CA GLU A 66 -3.59 -12.57 3.30
C GLU A 66 -2.91 -12.51 1.92
N THR A 67 -3.52 -13.13 0.92
CA THR A 67 -3.03 -13.10 -0.48
C THR A 67 -3.01 -11.68 -1.03
N LEU A 68 -4.07 -10.90 -0.80
CA LEU A 68 -4.16 -9.51 -1.24
C LEU A 68 -3.07 -8.64 -0.57
N ASN A 69 -2.85 -8.83 0.73
CA ASN A 69 -1.84 -8.10 1.48
C ASN A 69 -0.44 -8.41 0.96
N GLU A 70 -0.13 -9.68 0.67
CA GLU A 70 1.16 -10.06 0.11
C GLU A 70 1.41 -9.42 -1.26
N ALA A 71 0.41 -9.48 -2.16
CA ALA A 71 0.49 -8.83 -3.47
C ALA A 71 0.65 -7.30 -3.36
N GLN A 72 0.09 -6.67 -2.31
CA GLN A 72 0.26 -5.25 -2.04
C GLN A 72 1.65 -4.93 -1.50
N ARG A 73 2.20 -5.77 -0.62
CA ARG A 73 3.57 -5.63 -0.10
C ARG A 73 4.60 -5.73 -1.21
N GLU A 74 4.48 -6.72 -2.08
CA GLU A 74 5.36 -6.87 -3.25
C GLU A 74 5.34 -5.63 -4.15
N LYS A 75 4.15 -5.10 -4.44
CA LYS A 75 4.01 -3.84 -5.21
C LYS A 75 4.67 -2.66 -4.51
N LEU A 76 4.51 -2.53 -3.20
CA LEU A 76 5.11 -1.47 -2.41
C LEU A 76 6.64 -1.57 -2.42
N ASP A 77 7.19 -2.78 -2.35
CA ASP A 77 8.63 -3.03 -2.39
C ASP A 77 9.21 -2.65 -3.77
N ILE A 78 8.54 -3.03 -4.86
CA ILE A 78 8.93 -2.64 -6.22
C ILE A 78 8.94 -1.11 -6.37
N ILE A 79 7.91 -0.42 -5.88
CA ILE A 79 7.83 1.04 -5.93
C ILE A 79 8.94 1.67 -5.08
N SER A 80 9.17 1.14 -3.89
CA SER A 80 10.22 1.63 -2.98
C SER A 80 11.61 1.47 -3.59
N ALA A 81 11.89 0.34 -4.24
CA ALA A 81 13.13 0.11 -4.98
C ALA A 81 13.29 1.09 -6.16
N LYS A 82 12.21 1.36 -6.91
CA LYS A 82 12.22 2.37 -7.98
C LYS A 82 12.51 3.77 -7.43
N ILE A 83 11.87 4.17 -6.34
CA ILE A 83 12.12 5.46 -5.68
C ILE A 83 13.57 5.56 -5.21
N ALA A 84 14.10 4.51 -4.59
CA ALA A 84 15.50 4.47 -4.15
C ALA A 84 16.46 4.65 -5.34
N ARG A 85 16.23 3.95 -6.45
CA ARG A 85 17.02 4.10 -7.68
C ARG A 85 16.94 5.52 -8.25
N CYS A 86 15.75 6.11 -8.31
CA CYS A 86 15.57 7.50 -8.75
C CYS A 86 16.33 8.49 -7.86
N ARG A 87 16.30 8.30 -6.52
CA ARG A 87 17.06 9.12 -5.57
C ARG A 87 18.56 9.02 -5.80
N SER A 88 19.09 7.82 -6.00
CA SER A 88 20.51 7.60 -6.32
C SER A 88 20.92 8.26 -7.64
N SER A 89 20.11 8.12 -8.69
CA SER A 89 20.35 8.78 -9.98
C SER A 89 20.31 10.31 -9.86
N ALA A 90 19.35 10.86 -9.11
CA ALA A 90 19.28 12.29 -8.86
C ALA A 90 20.51 12.80 -8.10
N ALA A 91 20.96 12.07 -7.07
CA ALA A 91 22.17 12.41 -6.32
C ALA A 91 23.42 12.42 -7.23
N LEU A 92 23.55 11.45 -8.14
CA LEU A 92 24.63 11.43 -9.13
C LEU A 92 24.58 12.66 -10.06
N LEU A 93 23.39 13.03 -10.55
CA LEU A 93 23.22 14.22 -11.38
C LEU A 93 23.59 15.50 -10.62
N PHE A 94 23.18 15.64 -9.36
CA PHE A 94 23.56 16.79 -8.52
C PHE A 94 25.07 16.87 -8.30
N ARG A 95 25.75 15.73 -8.10
CA ARG A 95 27.22 15.69 -8.00
C ARG A 95 27.87 16.18 -9.31
N ARG A 96 27.44 15.67 -10.46
CA ARG A 96 27.95 16.07 -11.77
C ARG A 96 27.69 17.56 -12.07
N LEU A 97 26.50 18.07 -11.75
CA LEU A 97 26.18 19.48 -11.90
C LEU A 97 27.06 20.36 -11.01
N SER A 98 27.33 19.93 -9.78
CA SER A 98 28.24 20.63 -8.87
C SER A 98 29.67 20.66 -9.42
N GLU A 99 30.18 19.55 -9.95
CA GLU A 99 31.50 19.50 -10.59
C GLU A 99 31.60 20.43 -11.82
N ILE A 100 30.56 20.46 -12.66
CA ILE A 100 30.49 21.35 -13.82
C ILE A 100 30.47 22.82 -13.38
N LYS A 101 29.66 23.15 -12.36
CA LYS A 101 29.61 24.49 -11.78
C LYS A 101 31.00 24.92 -11.30
N GLU A 102 31.68 24.07 -10.53
CA GLU A 102 33.03 24.36 -10.03
C GLU A 102 34.05 24.58 -11.15
N ARG A 103 33.97 23.77 -12.22
CA ARG A 103 34.81 23.98 -13.42
C ARG A 103 34.53 25.31 -14.09
N LEU A 104 33.25 25.69 -14.22
CA LEU A 104 32.84 26.94 -14.84
C LEU A 104 33.30 28.16 -14.02
N LEU A 105 33.18 28.08 -12.69
CA LEU A 105 33.67 29.13 -11.78
C LEU A 105 35.18 29.34 -11.91
N ARG A 106 35.97 28.26 -12.02
CA ARG A 106 37.42 28.37 -12.28
C ARG A 106 37.74 29.05 -13.62
N VAL A 107 37.01 28.69 -14.69
CA VAL A 107 37.19 29.32 -16.00
C VAL A 107 36.82 30.81 -15.94
N HIS A 108 35.73 31.14 -15.26
CA HIS A 108 35.30 32.52 -15.07
C HIS A 108 36.35 33.34 -14.30
N ASP A 109 36.89 32.81 -13.20
CA ASP A 109 37.97 33.46 -12.45
C ASP A 109 39.21 33.73 -13.31
N VAL A 110 39.64 32.75 -14.12
CA VAL A 110 40.77 32.94 -15.07
C VAL A 110 40.47 34.04 -16.09
N ILE A 111 39.24 34.12 -16.61
CA ILE A 111 38.83 35.17 -17.55
C ILE A 111 38.86 36.54 -16.87
N LEU A 112 38.34 36.65 -15.65
CA LEU A 112 38.36 37.90 -14.88
C LEU A 112 39.79 38.34 -14.59
N GLN A 113 40.65 37.43 -14.13
CA GLN A 113 42.06 37.74 -13.89
C GLN A 113 42.78 38.21 -15.15
N ARG A 114 42.49 37.61 -16.32
CA ARG A 114 43.07 38.06 -17.61
C ARG A 114 42.57 39.44 -18.00
N ARG A 115 41.29 39.77 -17.76
CA ARG A 115 40.74 41.10 -18.02
C ARG A 115 41.34 42.16 -17.11
N LEU A 116 41.58 41.84 -15.84
CA LEU A 116 42.22 42.72 -14.88
C LEU A 116 43.73 42.89 -15.12
N LYS A 117 44.41 41.82 -15.55
CA LYS A 117 45.86 41.84 -15.84
C LYS A 117 46.21 42.44 -17.19
N LYS A 118 45.27 42.49 -18.16
CA LYS A 118 45.47 43.32 -19.35
C LYS A 118 45.72 44.73 -18.82
N PRO A 119 46.95 45.25 -18.92
CA PRO A 119 47.22 46.59 -18.47
C PRO A 119 46.22 47.47 -19.21
N LEU A 120 45.69 48.48 -18.54
CA LEU A 120 45.26 49.69 -19.21
C LEU A 120 46.54 50.25 -19.87
N GLU A 121 46.91 49.63 -20.99
CA GLU A 121 48.08 49.96 -21.77
C GLU A 121 47.69 51.24 -22.51
N LYS A 122 47.86 52.33 -21.76
CA LYS A 122 48.09 53.68 -22.25
C LYS A 122 47.04 54.15 -23.25
N VAL A 123 45.91 54.61 -22.70
CA VAL A 123 45.30 55.83 -23.25
C VAL A 123 46.40 56.89 -23.15
N ALA A 124 47.08 57.14 -24.26
CA ALA A 124 48.04 58.22 -24.37
C ALA A 124 47.33 59.54 -24.00
N PRO A 125 47.88 60.35 -23.08
CA PRO A 125 47.38 61.69 -22.87
C PRO A 125 48.00 62.59 -23.94
N GLY A 126 47.16 63.18 -24.77
CA GLY A 126 47.53 64.00 -25.93
C GLY A 126 46.82 63.42 -27.14
N GLU A 127 45.85 64.08 -27.75
CA GLU A 127 45.82 65.49 -28.10
C GLU A 127 44.41 66.07 -27.96
N GLU A 128 44.38 67.23 -27.30
CA GLU A 128 43.45 68.37 -27.39
C GLU A 128 41.92 68.20 -27.20
N PRO A 129 41.32 68.95 -26.26
CA PRO A 129 39.89 68.96 -26.05
C PRO A 129 39.21 69.82 -27.12
N VAL A 130 38.67 69.19 -28.15
CA VAL A 130 37.58 69.81 -28.94
C VAL A 130 36.27 69.50 -28.22
N THR A 131 35.91 70.41 -27.31
CA THR A 131 34.57 70.53 -26.75
C THR A 131 33.55 70.75 -27.88
N THR A 132 32.77 69.72 -28.19
CA THR A 132 31.39 69.91 -28.65
C THR A 132 30.48 68.95 -27.88
N PRO A 133 29.59 69.45 -27.00
CA PRO A 133 28.61 68.62 -26.33
C PRO A 133 27.46 68.36 -27.30
N SER A 134 27.21 67.10 -27.63
CA SER A 134 25.91 66.68 -28.15
C SER A 134 25.60 65.28 -27.65
N GLU A 135 24.56 65.21 -26.84
CA GLU A 135 24.04 64.06 -26.11
C GLU A 135 23.74 62.88 -27.03
N GLN A 136 24.41 61.74 -26.84
CA GLN A 136 23.81 60.43 -27.07
C GLN A 136 24.25 59.48 -25.95
N GLY A 137 23.28 59.13 -25.11
CA GLY A 137 23.48 58.33 -23.91
C GLY A 137 23.67 56.84 -24.16
N ASN A 138 23.84 56.17 -23.03
CA ASN A 138 23.64 54.75 -22.77
C ASN A 138 24.72 53.77 -23.26
N VAL A 139 25.80 53.63 -22.49
CA VAL A 139 26.39 52.30 -22.19
C VAL A 139 27.00 52.30 -20.77
N ALA A 140 26.20 52.62 -19.74
CA ALA A 140 26.54 52.25 -18.38
C ALA A 140 26.00 50.83 -18.15
N VAL A 141 26.79 49.83 -18.53
CA VAL A 141 26.52 48.41 -18.26
C VAL A 141 26.54 48.24 -16.74
N VAL A 142 25.34 48.07 -16.19
CA VAL A 142 25.08 47.70 -14.80
C VAL A 142 25.85 46.42 -14.51
N LEU A 143 26.98 46.56 -13.80
CA LEU A 143 27.69 45.44 -13.21
C LEU A 143 26.81 44.91 -12.09
N PHE A 144 26.29 43.71 -12.31
CA PHE A 144 25.42 42.96 -11.41
C PHE A 144 25.96 42.99 -9.98
N ALA A 145 25.18 43.64 -9.10
CA ALA A 145 25.32 43.51 -7.67
C ALA A 145 25.18 42.03 -7.32
N THR A 146 26.29 41.48 -6.84
CA THR A 146 26.39 40.20 -6.17
C THR A 146 25.60 40.29 -4.87
N GLU A 147 24.39 39.75 -4.86
CA GLU A 147 23.70 39.42 -3.62
C GLU A 147 24.37 38.15 -3.07
N GLU A 148 25.18 38.34 -2.03
CA GLU A 148 25.73 37.32 -1.17
C GLU A 148 24.59 36.55 -0.51
N VAL A 149 24.25 35.38 -1.04
CA VAL A 149 23.47 34.38 -0.29
C VAL A 149 24.49 33.46 0.37
N GLU A 150 25.14 33.97 1.42
CA GLU A 150 25.66 33.13 2.49
C GLU A 150 24.46 32.47 3.18
N ALA A 151 24.42 31.14 3.19
CA ALA A 151 24.35 30.34 4.41
C ALA A 151 23.80 28.93 4.18
N SER A 152 24.54 27.97 4.73
CA SER A 152 24.03 26.77 5.39
C SER A 152 23.51 25.61 4.54
N SER A 153 24.39 24.64 4.29
CA SER A 153 24.10 23.26 4.76
C SER A 153 25.39 22.45 4.92
N GLN A 154 25.96 22.52 6.13
CA GLN A 154 26.77 21.42 6.65
C GLN A 154 25.84 20.21 6.82
N LEU A 155 25.67 19.39 5.80
CA LEU A 155 24.99 18.09 5.91
C LEU A 155 25.54 17.17 4.83
N ASN A 156 26.71 16.59 5.09
CA ASN A 156 27.08 15.34 4.41
C ASN A 156 27.80 14.44 5.41
N ARG A 157 26.97 13.86 6.29
CA ARG A 157 27.28 12.56 6.86
C ARG A 157 27.33 11.57 5.70
N HIS A 158 28.52 11.04 5.50
CA HIS A 158 28.84 9.85 4.76
C HIS A 158 27.92 8.68 5.17
N PRO A 159 27.30 7.98 4.21
CA PRO A 159 27.04 6.57 4.34
C PRO A 159 27.86 5.83 3.28
N GLU A 160 28.55 4.82 3.78
CA GLU A 160 29.57 4.02 3.13
C GLU A 160 29.04 3.25 1.91
N ASP A 161 29.98 2.97 1.02
CA ASP A 161 29.84 2.18 -0.19
C ASP A 161 29.25 0.80 0.11
N VAL A 162 27.97 0.60 -0.21
CA VAL A 162 27.39 -0.74 -0.34
C VAL A 162 27.59 -1.17 -1.78
N ASP A 163 28.74 -1.81 -2.01
CA ASP A 163 29.04 -2.59 -3.22
C ASP A 163 28.13 -3.83 -3.22
N ASN A 164 26.84 -3.64 -3.54
CA ASN A 164 25.90 -4.73 -3.72
C ASN A 164 26.10 -5.33 -5.12
N GLN A 165 27.14 -6.14 -5.25
CA GLN A 165 27.21 -7.18 -6.27
C GLN A 165 26.17 -8.24 -5.91
N HIS A 166 25.02 -8.26 -6.58
CA HIS A 166 24.16 -9.45 -6.60
C HIS A 166 23.52 -9.62 -7.98
N ASP A 167 24.15 -10.55 -8.70
CA ASP A 167 23.56 -11.69 -9.37
C ASP A 167 22.28 -11.46 -10.20
N GLU A 168 22.48 -11.58 -11.51
CA GLU A 168 21.44 -11.86 -12.50
C GLU A 168 20.56 -13.03 -12.06
N ALA A 169 19.35 -12.74 -11.59
CA ALA A 169 18.28 -13.72 -11.54
C ALA A 169 17.80 -13.97 -12.98
N VAL A 170 18.38 -14.98 -13.61
CA VAL A 170 17.90 -15.59 -14.86
C VAL A 170 16.48 -16.11 -14.63
N LEU A 171 15.52 -15.53 -15.34
CA LEU A 171 14.12 -15.94 -15.34
C LEU A 171 13.98 -17.35 -15.94
N PRO A 172 13.23 -18.27 -15.33
CA PRO A 172 12.97 -19.59 -15.91
C PRO A 172 12.05 -19.47 -17.12
N ALA A 173 12.50 -20.05 -18.24
CA ALA A 173 11.70 -20.19 -19.45
C ALA A 173 10.52 -21.13 -19.16
N GLU A 174 9.30 -20.60 -19.32
CA GLU A 174 8.07 -21.38 -19.29
C GLU A 174 8.10 -22.40 -20.42
N GLY A 175 8.20 -23.68 -20.04
CA GLY A 175 7.94 -24.80 -20.94
C GLY A 175 6.43 -24.98 -21.04
N GLU A 176 5.81 -24.40 -22.07
CA GLU A 176 4.48 -24.80 -22.50
C GLU A 176 4.57 -26.20 -23.12
N ALA A 177 4.15 -27.19 -22.33
CA ALA A 177 3.82 -28.51 -22.78
C ALA A 177 2.61 -28.39 -23.72
N HIS A 178 2.83 -28.66 -25.00
CA HIS A 178 1.74 -28.95 -25.93
C HIS A 178 1.21 -30.36 -25.60
N ASP A 179 0.05 -30.39 -24.97
CA ASP A 179 -0.82 -31.55 -24.87
C ASP A 179 -1.53 -31.83 -26.20
N GLU A 180 -1.76 -33.15 -26.41
CA GLU A 180 -2.58 -33.85 -27.42
C GLU A 180 -1.98 -34.20 -28.80
#